data_AF-A0A964JZ85-F1
#
_entry.id   AF-A0A964JZ85-F1
#
_cell.length_a   1.000
_cell.length_b   1.000
_cell.length_c   1.000
_cell.angle_alpha   90.00
_cell.angle_beta   90.00
_cell.angle_gamma   90.00
#
_symmetry.space_group_name_H-M   'P 1'
#
loop_
_entity.id
_entity.type
_entity.pdbx_description
1 polymer ?
#
loop_
_entity_poly.entity_id
_entity_poly.type
_entity_poly.pdbx_seq_one_letter_code
_entity_poly.pdbx_strand_id
1 'polypeptide(L)'
;MRGRNYAYQIPDAAELSLEDRLSARLKAMWSEATENTFEIYLYAAGLRNLYLDKKTIRYSAKFQKWYATQKLETIFGKMPSFTKYASAGDMVNYFGQKYRNGKYIKNIPISRNALYELSMLVKESTEAQLEKHFFTGGDENDPLLHPSATAADISAYRNWGKTSSVTKTNARKRQFNIPLATIYVSKELYKFHKTKGTHLGRVDLSDAKKVLNRLNAGLDAKLFDVRDNLRKITNIYAKRKDKASPSSALRAKRKAKK
;
A
#
# COMPACT_ATOMS: atom_id res chain seq x y z
N MET A 1 -8.69 39.47 15.02
CA MET A 1 -8.00 38.57 14.07
C MET A 1 -7.44 39.41 12.93
N ARG A 2 -6.12 39.48 12.77
CA ARG A 2 -5.50 40.15 11.61
C ARG A 2 -5.58 39.16 10.44
N GLY A 3 -6.46 39.41 9.48
CA GLY A 3 -6.51 38.63 8.25
C GLY A 3 -5.21 38.84 7.48
N ARG A 4 -4.43 37.79 7.27
CA ARG A 4 -3.35 37.82 6.29
C ARG A 4 -4.00 37.89 4.92
N ASN A 5 -3.72 38.96 4.17
CA ASN A 5 -4.04 39.04 2.75
C ASN A 5 -3.18 37.99 2.03
N TYR A 6 -3.75 36.83 1.76
CA TYR A 6 -3.09 35.83 0.92
C TYR A 6 -3.17 36.31 -0.53
N ALA A 7 -2.10 36.94 -1.01
CA ALA A 7 -1.87 37.00 -2.44
C ALA A 7 -1.60 35.56 -2.90
N TYR A 8 -2.46 35.00 -3.76
CA TYR A 8 -2.26 33.69 -4.37
C TYR A 8 -1.12 33.72 -5.40
N GLN A 9 0.09 34.06 -4.93
CA GLN A 9 1.30 34.26 -5.73
C GLN A 9 2.40 33.34 -5.22
N ILE A 10 3.25 32.89 -6.14
CA ILE A 10 4.45 32.11 -5.81
C ILE A 10 5.44 33.06 -5.13
N PRO A 11 6.03 32.69 -3.96
CA PRO A 11 7.06 33.49 -3.31
C PRO A 11 8.27 33.75 -4.21
N ASP A 12 8.98 34.86 -3.97
CA ASP A 12 10.19 35.20 -4.72
C ASP A 12 11.38 34.30 -4.33
N ALA A 13 12.48 34.43 -5.09
CA ALA A 13 13.69 33.63 -4.87
C ALA A 13 14.35 33.88 -3.50
N ALA A 14 14.17 35.06 -2.90
CA ALA A 14 14.75 35.38 -1.60
C ALA A 14 13.99 34.65 -0.47
N GLU A 15 12.65 34.57 -0.57
CA GLU A 15 11.84 33.78 0.37
C GLU A 15 12.11 32.27 0.24
N LEU A 16 12.47 31.79 -0.95
CA LEU A 16 12.73 30.38 -1.26
C LEU A 16 14.21 29.96 -1.10
N SER A 17 15.06 30.83 -0.58
CA SER A 17 16.46 30.48 -0.28
C SER A 17 16.53 29.27 0.68
N LEU A 18 17.41 28.30 0.40
CA LEU A 18 17.61 27.09 1.20
C LEU A 18 18.36 27.37 2.52
N GLU A 19 17.76 28.21 3.36
CA GLU A 19 18.27 28.65 4.66
C GLU A 19 17.35 28.11 5.78
N ASP A 20 17.85 28.08 7.02
CA ASP A 20 17.09 27.62 8.20
C ASP A 20 15.76 28.37 8.39
N ARG A 21 15.71 29.65 8.00
CA ARG A 21 14.50 30.47 8.04
C ARG A 21 13.35 29.88 7.20
N LEU A 22 13.66 29.26 6.06
CA LEU A 22 12.66 28.64 5.19
C LEU A 22 12.07 27.40 5.85
N SER A 23 12.94 26.54 6.41
CA SER A 23 12.52 25.34 7.15
C SER A 23 11.64 25.70 8.35
N ALA A 24 12.05 26.72 9.13
CA ALA A 24 11.27 27.23 10.26
C ALA A 24 9.90 27.77 9.82
N ARG A 25 9.84 28.55 8.74
CA ARG A 25 8.59 29.11 8.18
C ARG A 25 7.66 28.00 7.70
N LEU A 26 8.16 27.00 6.98
CA LEU A 26 7.36 25.86 6.51
C LEU A 26 6.77 25.06 7.67
N LYS A 27 7.57 24.77 8.71
CA LYS A 27 7.10 24.08 9.92
C LYS A 27 6.03 24.88 10.67
N ALA A 28 6.21 26.20 10.78
CA ALA A 28 5.23 27.07 11.42
C ALA A 28 3.89 27.09 10.66
N MET A 29 3.94 27.25 9.33
CA MET A 29 2.73 27.20 8.48
C MET A 29 2.02 25.85 8.58
N TRP A 30 2.79 24.75 8.62
CA TRP A 30 2.23 23.42 8.80
C TRP A 30 1.56 23.24 10.17
N SER A 31 2.20 23.69 11.25
CA SER A 31 1.63 23.64 12.60
C SER A 31 0.32 24.43 12.67
N GLU A 32 0.32 25.65 12.15
CA GLU A 32 -0.85 26.52 12.14
C GLU A 32 -2.00 25.92 11.29
N ALA A 33 -1.69 25.37 10.11
CA ALA A 33 -2.69 24.69 9.29
C ALA A 33 -3.29 23.48 10.00
N THR A 34 -2.45 22.73 10.74
CA THR A 34 -2.88 21.57 11.53
C THR A 34 -3.79 22.01 12.69
N GLU A 35 -3.38 23.03 13.44
CA GLU A 35 -4.14 23.57 14.57
C GLU A 35 -5.50 24.13 14.12
N ASN A 36 -5.52 24.92 13.04
CA ASN A 36 -6.77 25.43 12.46
C ASN A 36 -7.69 24.29 12.00
N THR A 37 -7.13 23.23 11.42
CA THR A 37 -7.89 22.04 11.01
C THR A 37 -8.49 21.31 12.22
N PHE A 38 -7.71 21.13 13.28
CA PHE A 38 -8.16 20.53 14.53
C PHE A 38 -9.22 21.35 15.24
N GLU A 39 -9.09 22.68 15.22
CA GLU A 39 -10.08 23.59 15.78
C GLU A 39 -11.44 23.44 15.08
N ILE A 40 -11.46 23.38 13.73
CA ILE A 40 -12.69 23.10 12.95
C ILE A 40 -13.34 21.78 13.40
N TYR A 41 -12.54 20.74 13.66
CA TYR A 41 -13.05 19.45 14.13
C TYR A 41 -13.64 19.56 15.55
N LEU A 42 -12.97 20.27 16.45
CA LEU A 42 -13.43 20.51 17.82
C LEU A 42 -14.76 21.28 17.84
N TYR A 43 -14.92 22.30 16.99
CA TYR A 43 -16.20 23.00 16.84
C TYR A 43 -17.32 22.06 16.37
N ALA A 44 -17.05 21.19 15.40
CA ALA A 44 -18.02 20.20 14.95
C ALA A 44 -18.41 19.21 16.08
N ALA A 45 -17.45 18.76 16.88
CA ALA A 45 -17.72 17.91 18.04
C ALA A 45 -18.57 18.61 19.10
N GLY A 46 -18.27 19.87 19.41
CA GLY A 46 -19.06 20.70 20.32
C GLY A 46 -20.51 20.86 19.84
N LEU A 47 -20.70 21.20 18.57
CA LEU A 47 -22.03 21.30 17.95
C LEU A 47 -22.78 19.97 18.01
N ARG A 48 -22.12 18.85 17.73
CA ARG A 48 -22.74 17.52 17.86
C ARG A 48 -23.17 17.23 19.30
N ASN A 49 -22.33 17.55 20.29
CA ASN A 49 -22.65 17.31 21.69
C ASN A 49 -23.89 18.11 22.16
N LEU A 50 -24.10 19.30 21.60
CA LEU A 50 -25.24 20.15 21.93
C LEU A 50 -26.53 19.78 21.19
N TYR A 51 -26.42 19.35 19.92
CA TYR A 51 -27.58 19.28 19.02
C TYR A 51 -27.94 17.88 18.53
N LEU A 52 -27.11 16.86 18.79
CA LEU A 52 -27.45 15.46 18.51
C LEU A 52 -28.23 14.87 19.69
N ASP A 53 -29.45 14.44 19.43
CA ASP A 53 -30.17 13.61 20.38
C ASP A 53 -29.57 12.20 20.36
N LYS A 54 -28.99 11.79 21.50
CA LYS A 54 -28.33 10.48 21.66
C LYS A 54 -29.31 9.30 21.70
N LYS A 55 -30.60 9.53 21.97
CA LYS A 55 -31.62 8.46 21.97
C LYS A 55 -32.07 8.16 20.56
N THR A 56 -32.34 9.19 19.77
CA THR A 56 -32.85 9.05 18.40
C THR A 56 -31.75 9.02 17.33
N ILE A 57 -30.50 9.37 17.71
CA ILE A 57 -29.34 9.51 16.82
C ILE A 57 -29.66 10.49 15.67
N ARG A 58 -30.41 11.55 15.98
CA ARG A 58 -30.81 12.58 15.02
C ARG A 58 -30.48 13.97 15.55
N TYR A 59 -30.05 14.84 14.64
CA TYR A 59 -29.85 16.25 14.98
C TYR A 59 -31.19 16.96 15.12
N SER A 60 -31.27 17.91 16.05
CA SER A 60 -32.48 18.73 16.22
C SER A 60 -32.86 19.46 14.93
N ALA A 61 -34.16 19.62 14.68
CA ALA A 61 -34.67 20.36 13.52
C ALA A 61 -34.14 21.81 13.48
N LYS A 62 -33.99 22.43 14.66
CA LYS A 62 -33.40 23.77 14.81
C LYS A 62 -31.97 23.82 14.25
N PHE A 63 -31.13 22.84 14.62
CA PHE A 63 -29.76 22.77 14.12
C PHE A 63 -29.70 22.49 12.62
N GLN A 64 -30.52 21.57 12.11
CA GLN A 64 -30.55 21.26 10.68
C GLN A 64 -30.95 22.49 9.84
N LYS A 65 -31.96 23.25 10.29
CA LYS A 65 -32.37 24.49 9.64
C LYS A 65 -31.25 25.54 9.68
N TRP A 66 -30.66 25.78 10.84
CA TRP A 66 -29.54 26.72 11.00
C TRP A 66 -28.36 26.34 10.10
N TYR A 67 -27.99 25.06 10.06
CA TYR A 67 -26.90 24.54 9.23
C TYR A 67 -27.10 24.86 7.74
N ALA A 68 -28.32 24.64 7.24
CA ALA A 68 -28.68 24.96 5.86
C ALA A 68 -28.73 26.48 5.58
N THR A 69 -29.31 27.27 6.50
CA THR A 69 -29.35 28.74 6.36
C THR A 69 -27.95 29.34 6.27
N GLN A 70 -27.01 28.84 7.07
CA GLN A 70 -25.62 29.31 7.11
C GLN A 70 -24.74 28.71 6.02
N LYS A 71 -25.29 27.85 5.14
CA LYS A 71 -24.56 27.17 4.05
C LYS A 71 -23.33 26.39 4.53
N LEU A 72 -23.41 25.78 5.71
CA LEU A 72 -22.28 25.07 6.32
C LEU A 72 -21.91 23.79 5.55
N GLU A 73 -22.73 23.36 4.60
CA GLU A 73 -22.38 22.31 3.65
C GLU A 73 -21.15 22.64 2.79
N THR A 74 -20.80 23.92 2.62
CA THR A 74 -19.58 24.33 1.93
C THR A 74 -18.31 23.97 2.70
N ILE A 75 -18.40 23.87 4.03
CA ILE A 75 -17.28 23.54 4.93
C ILE A 75 -17.32 22.06 5.30
N PHE A 76 -18.48 21.59 5.76
CA PHE A 76 -18.64 20.28 6.39
C PHE A 76 -19.32 19.25 5.48
N GLY A 77 -19.88 19.66 4.33
CA GLY A 77 -20.68 18.79 3.46
C GLY A 77 -22.10 18.55 3.98
N LYS A 78 -22.77 17.50 3.52
CA LYS A 78 -24.08 17.10 4.06
C LYS A 78 -23.97 16.58 5.49
N MET A 79 -25.09 16.48 6.21
CA MET A 79 -25.12 16.06 7.63
C MET A 79 -24.34 14.76 7.96
N PRO A 80 -24.35 13.70 7.13
CA PRO A 80 -23.49 12.52 7.38
C PRO A 80 -21.99 12.84 7.34
N SER A 81 -21.58 13.78 6.47
CA SER A 81 -20.20 14.28 6.42
C SER A 81 -19.88 15.12 7.66
N PHE A 82 -20.78 16.01 8.09
CA PHE A 82 -20.64 16.75 9.35
C PHE A 82 -20.40 15.81 10.55
N THR A 83 -21.15 14.70 10.66
CA THR A 83 -20.92 13.71 11.72
C THR A 83 -19.50 13.13 11.69
N LYS A 84 -18.85 13.00 10.53
CA LYS A 84 -17.44 12.60 10.44
C LYS A 84 -16.49 13.67 10.97
N TYR A 85 -16.75 14.96 10.69
CA TYR A 85 -15.99 16.06 11.30
C TYR A 85 -16.12 16.07 12.81
N ALA A 86 -17.33 15.86 13.32
CA ALA A 86 -17.56 15.78 14.76
C ALA A 86 -16.84 14.58 15.40
N SER A 87 -16.91 13.39 14.78
CA SER A 87 -16.14 12.22 15.25
C SER A 87 -14.62 12.45 15.19
N ALA A 88 -14.11 13.19 14.19
CA ALA A 88 -12.71 13.59 14.14
C ALA A 88 -12.36 14.53 15.31
N GLY A 89 -13.26 15.46 15.65
CA GLY A 89 -13.09 16.34 16.82
C GLY A 89 -13.10 15.60 18.15
N ASP A 90 -13.93 14.56 18.28
CA ASP A 90 -13.90 13.67 19.44
C ASP A 90 -12.51 13.02 19.62
N MET A 91 -11.84 12.65 18.53
CA MET A 91 -10.48 12.09 18.55
C MET A 91 -9.43 13.14 18.87
N VAL A 92 -9.50 14.33 18.27
CA VAL A 92 -8.60 15.45 18.61
C VAL A 92 -8.71 15.77 20.11
N ASN A 93 -9.93 15.86 20.65
CA ASN A 93 -10.14 16.11 22.07
C ASN A 93 -9.62 14.96 22.95
N TYR A 94 -9.87 13.71 22.55
CA TYR A 94 -9.36 12.54 23.28
C TYR A 94 -7.84 12.53 23.35
N PHE A 95 -7.14 12.67 22.21
CA PHE A 95 -5.68 12.67 22.18
C PHE A 95 -5.03 13.95 22.68
N GLY A 96 -5.74 15.08 22.66
CA GLY A 96 -5.25 16.37 23.14
C GLY A 96 -5.41 16.58 24.64
N GLN A 97 -6.42 15.99 25.27
CA GLN A 97 -6.72 16.23 26.70
C GLN A 97 -6.77 14.97 27.56
N LYS A 98 -7.26 13.84 27.02
CA LYS A 98 -7.58 12.66 27.84
C LYS A 98 -6.48 11.61 27.80
N TYR A 99 -5.98 11.29 26.61
CA TYR A 99 -4.99 10.23 26.42
C TYR A 99 -3.60 10.77 26.69
N ARG A 100 -2.97 10.26 27.77
CA ARG A 100 -1.57 10.57 28.14
C ARG A 100 -1.29 12.08 28.14
N ASN A 101 -2.25 12.87 28.60
CA ASN A 101 -2.18 14.34 28.73
C ASN A 101 -1.69 15.07 27.47
N GLY A 102 -2.14 14.66 26.28
CA GLY A 102 -1.80 15.38 25.05
C GLY A 102 -0.51 14.94 24.37
N LYS A 103 0.26 14.00 24.97
CA LYS A 103 1.60 13.60 24.48
C LYS A 103 1.62 13.26 22.98
N TYR A 104 0.56 12.62 22.48
CA TYR A 104 0.52 12.06 21.13
C TYR A 104 -0.29 12.87 20.12
N ILE A 105 -0.77 14.08 20.47
CA ILE A 105 -1.58 14.90 19.56
C ILE A 105 -0.84 15.26 18.26
N LYS A 106 0.48 15.39 18.31
CA LYS A 106 1.32 15.67 17.13
C LYS A 106 1.55 14.44 16.25
N ASN A 107 1.18 13.26 16.72
CA ASN A 107 1.35 11.99 16.01
C ASN A 107 0.06 11.52 15.33
N ILE A 108 -1.10 12.09 15.65
CA ILE A 108 -2.35 11.61 15.05
C ILE A 108 -2.51 12.12 13.60
N PRO A 109 -3.27 11.40 12.76
CA PRO A 109 -3.57 11.82 11.40
C PRO A 109 -4.28 13.17 11.36
N ILE A 110 -4.01 13.97 10.32
CA ILE A 110 -4.68 15.27 10.14
C ILE A 110 -6.03 15.11 9.42
N SER A 111 -6.16 14.12 8.54
CA SER A 111 -7.36 14.01 7.69
C SER A 111 -8.59 13.54 8.46
N ARG A 112 -9.74 14.18 8.21
CA ARG A 112 -11.06 13.80 8.76
C ARG A 112 -11.35 12.30 8.64
N ASN A 113 -11.09 11.71 7.48
CA ASN A 113 -11.41 10.30 7.23
C ASN A 113 -10.49 9.38 8.05
N ALA A 114 -9.21 9.71 8.19
CA ALA A 114 -8.27 8.94 9.00
C ALA A 114 -8.63 9.03 10.49
N LEU A 115 -8.96 10.22 10.99
CA LEU A 115 -9.44 10.41 12.36
C LEU A 115 -10.77 9.68 12.62
N TYR A 116 -11.66 9.59 11.62
CA TYR A 116 -12.87 8.79 11.73
C TYR A 116 -12.55 7.29 11.88
N GLU A 117 -11.67 6.72 11.05
CA GLU A 117 -11.25 5.31 11.20
C GLU A 117 -10.52 5.08 12.54
N LEU A 118 -9.70 6.05 12.97
CA LEU A 118 -9.06 6.03 14.29
C LEU A 118 -10.09 5.95 15.41
N SER A 119 -11.22 6.66 15.31
CA SER A 119 -12.30 6.60 16.30
C SER A 119 -12.94 5.21 16.42
N MET A 120 -12.91 4.41 15.35
CA MET A 120 -13.37 3.03 15.37
C MET A 120 -12.29 2.13 15.98
N LEU A 121 -11.03 2.33 15.60
CA LEU A 121 -9.89 1.59 16.14
C LEU A 121 -9.74 1.77 17.66
N VAL A 122 -9.87 3.00 18.17
CA VAL A 122 -9.81 3.31 19.62
C VAL A 122 -10.90 2.58 20.40
N LYS A 123 -12.11 2.43 19.86
CA LYS A 123 -13.20 1.69 20.52
C LYS A 123 -12.94 0.19 20.62
N GLU A 124 -12.09 -0.34 19.75
CA GLU A 124 -11.79 -1.75 19.63
C GLU A 124 -10.42 -2.13 20.24
N SER A 125 -9.66 -1.14 20.73
CA SER A 125 -8.29 -1.31 21.22
C SER A 125 -8.16 -0.93 22.70
N THR A 126 -7.31 -1.65 23.42
CA THR A 126 -6.86 -1.25 24.77
C THR A 126 -5.81 -0.14 24.71
N GLU A 127 -5.62 0.61 25.80
CA GLU A 127 -4.58 1.66 25.87
C GLU A 127 -3.16 1.14 25.61
N ALA A 128 -2.85 -0.07 26.08
CA ALA A 128 -1.55 -0.71 25.85
C ALA A 128 -1.33 -1.06 24.38
N GLN A 129 -2.38 -1.51 23.68
CA GLN A 129 -2.34 -1.75 22.24
C GLN A 129 -2.19 -0.45 21.45
N LEU A 130 -2.90 0.61 21.87
CA LEU A 130 -2.76 1.95 21.29
C LEU A 130 -1.29 2.42 21.37
N GLU A 131 -0.67 2.33 22.55
CA GLU A 131 0.68 2.86 22.76
C GLU A 131 1.74 2.05 21.98
N LYS A 132 1.72 0.72 22.10
CA LYS A 132 2.72 -0.17 21.51
C LYS A 132 2.64 -0.26 19.98
N HIS A 133 1.43 -0.34 19.42
CA HIS A 133 1.29 -0.59 17.99
C HIS A 133 1.11 0.69 17.17
N PHE A 134 0.61 1.77 17.78
CA PHE A 134 0.22 2.95 17.01
C PHE A 134 1.18 4.12 17.12
N PHE A 135 1.92 4.24 18.23
CA PHE A 135 2.81 5.39 18.45
C PHE A 135 4.28 5.03 18.49
N THR A 136 4.67 3.84 18.97
CA THR A 136 6.08 3.42 18.99
C THR A 136 6.49 2.67 17.73
N GLY A 137 5.53 2.09 17.00
CA GLY A 137 5.85 1.08 15.99
C GLY A 137 6.30 -0.23 16.65
N GLY A 138 6.24 -1.34 15.92
CA GLY A 138 6.94 -2.55 16.34
C GLY A 138 8.44 -2.42 16.08
N ASP A 139 9.25 -3.37 16.56
CA ASP A 139 10.72 -3.37 16.42
C ASP A 139 11.23 -3.23 14.96
N GLU A 140 10.35 -3.40 13.95
CA GLU A 140 10.67 -3.36 12.52
C GLU A 140 9.72 -2.50 11.66
N ASN A 141 8.73 -1.80 12.24
CA ASN A 141 7.75 -1.03 11.46
C ASN A 141 7.53 0.37 12.01
N ASP A 142 7.39 1.35 11.11
CA ASP A 142 6.97 2.71 11.44
C ASP A 142 5.65 2.71 12.24
N PRO A 143 5.44 3.69 13.14
CA PRO A 143 4.21 3.82 13.88
C PRO A 143 3.01 3.99 12.93
N LEU A 144 1.93 3.24 13.17
CA LEU A 144 0.70 3.33 12.36
C LEU A 144 0.10 4.75 12.36
N LEU A 145 0.21 5.46 13.48
CA LEU A 145 -0.32 6.82 13.61
C LEU A 145 0.81 7.83 13.45
N HIS A 146 0.72 8.55 12.35
CA HIS A 146 1.52 9.72 12.02
C HIS A 146 0.63 10.74 11.29
N PRO A 147 1.02 12.02 11.20
CA PRO A 147 0.21 13.08 10.57
C PRO A 147 -0.26 12.79 9.14
N SER A 148 0.54 12.03 8.37
CA SER A 148 0.24 11.63 7.00
C SER A 148 -0.48 10.28 6.87
N ALA A 149 -0.79 9.59 7.97
CA ALA A 149 -1.48 8.30 7.93
C ALA A 149 -2.87 8.45 7.30
N THR A 150 -3.22 7.53 6.42
CA THR A 150 -4.48 7.58 5.68
C THR A 150 -5.57 6.75 6.35
N ALA A 151 -6.82 7.01 5.97
CA ALA A 151 -7.93 6.15 6.39
C ALA A 151 -7.76 4.70 5.92
N ALA A 152 -7.12 4.48 4.77
CA ALA A 152 -6.88 3.14 4.25
C ALA A 152 -5.88 2.38 5.12
N ASP A 153 -4.80 3.02 5.56
CA ASP A 153 -3.78 2.40 6.42
C ASP A 153 -4.39 1.95 7.76
N ILE A 154 -5.14 2.85 8.39
CA ILE A 154 -5.79 2.60 9.69
C ILE A 154 -6.88 1.52 9.55
N SER A 155 -7.67 1.57 8.47
CA SER A 155 -8.71 0.57 8.22
C SER A 155 -8.11 -0.80 7.89
N ALA A 156 -7.02 -0.86 7.12
CA ALA A 156 -6.32 -2.09 6.82
C ALA A 156 -5.81 -2.75 8.10
N TYR A 157 -5.20 -1.98 9.01
CA TYR A 157 -4.79 -2.49 10.31
C TYR A 157 -5.99 -2.97 11.15
N ARG A 158 -7.07 -2.18 11.23
CA ARG A 158 -8.26 -2.56 12.01
C ARG A 158 -8.88 -3.88 11.55
N ASN A 159 -8.77 -4.17 10.26
CA ASN A 159 -9.26 -5.39 9.64
C ASN A 159 -8.20 -6.51 9.54
N TRP A 160 -6.96 -6.21 9.94
CA TRP A 160 -5.87 -7.18 9.99
C TRP A 160 -6.22 -8.25 11.03
N GLY A 161 -6.28 -9.51 10.61
CA GLY A 161 -6.72 -10.63 11.44
C GLY A 161 -8.25 -10.80 11.59
N LYS A 162 -9.07 -9.82 11.21
CA LYS A 162 -10.56 -9.94 11.20
C LYS A 162 -11.12 -10.56 9.94
N THR A 163 -10.26 -10.97 9.01
CA THR A 163 -10.62 -11.80 7.85
C THR A 163 -10.91 -13.25 8.27
N SER A 164 -11.84 -13.41 9.21
CA SER A 164 -12.64 -14.62 9.33
C SER A 164 -13.97 -14.31 8.65
N SER A 165 -14.27 -15.04 7.57
CA SER A 165 -15.56 -15.09 6.84
C SER A 165 -15.99 -13.89 5.98
N VAL A 166 -15.10 -13.31 5.16
CA VAL A 166 -15.62 -12.75 3.88
C VAL A 166 -16.03 -13.93 3.00
N THR A 167 -17.32 -14.00 2.72
CA THR A 167 -18.03 -14.97 1.89
C THR A 167 -17.18 -15.41 0.70
N LYS A 168 -16.89 -16.71 0.64
CA LYS A 168 -16.04 -17.43 -0.32
C LYS A 168 -16.48 -17.33 -1.79
N THR A 169 -17.39 -16.44 -2.16
CA THR A 169 -18.05 -16.47 -3.47
C THR A 169 -17.33 -15.68 -4.56
N ASN A 170 -16.46 -14.72 -4.23
CA ASN A 170 -15.72 -13.95 -5.25
C ASN A 170 -14.18 -13.98 -5.14
N ALA A 171 -13.62 -14.54 -4.07
CA ALA A 171 -12.16 -14.62 -3.86
C ALA A 171 -11.46 -15.77 -4.63
N ARG A 172 -12.16 -16.47 -5.53
CA ARG A 172 -11.57 -17.46 -6.46
C ARG A 172 -10.86 -16.83 -7.66
N LYS A 173 -10.70 -15.51 -7.71
CA LYS A 173 -10.02 -14.86 -8.85
C LYS A 173 -8.66 -14.31 -8.41
N ARG A 174 -7.68 -15.20 -8.58
CA ARG A 174 -6.23 -15.00 -8.70
C ARG A 174 -5.43 -15.02 -7.40
N GLN A 175 -5.28 -16.22 -6.84
CA GLN A 175 -3.94 -16.61 -6.39
C GLN A 175 -3.04 -16.53 -7.63
N PHE A 176 -2.19 -15.51 -7.70
CA PHE A 176 -1.18 -15.40 -8.75
C PHE A 176 0.18 -15.74 -8.15
N ASN A 177 0.93 -16.60 -8.84
CA ASN A 177 2.29 -16.91 -8.43
C ASN A 177 3.16 -15.68 -8.72
N ILE A 178 3.87 -15.19 -7.71
CA ILE A 178 4.82 -14.08 -7.83
C ILE A 178 6.19 -14.68 -8.18
N PRO A 179 6.89 -14.19 -9.23
CA PRO A 179 8.23 -14.69 -9.56
C PRO A 179 9.21 -14.39 -8.41
N LEU A 180 9.68 -15.43 -7.73
CA LEU A 180 10.67 -15.30 -6.67
C LEU A 180 12.10 -15.26 -7.23
N ALA A 181 12.41 -16.12 -8.20
CA ALA A 181 13.73 -16.22 -8.81
C ALA A 181 13.64 -16.74 -10.26
N THR A 182 14.64 -16.39 -11.08
CA THR A 182 14.78 -16.91 -12.45
C THR A 182 16.14 -17.58 -12.61
N ILE A 183 16.16 -18.86 -12.99
CA ILE A 183 17.38 -19.64 -13.20
C ILE A 183 17.64 -19.75 -14.71
N TYR A 184 18.85 -19.40 -15.12
CA TYR A 184 19.29 -19.50 -16.52
C TYR A 184 20.23 -20.69 -16.71
N VAL A 185 20.04 -21.42 -17.82
CA VAL A 185 21.01 -22.42 -18.29
C VAL A 185 21.93 -21.80 -19.34
N SER A 186 23.21 -22.17 -19.30
CA SER A 186 24.21 -21.66 -20.25
C SER A 186 23.80 -21.90 -21.71
N LYS A 187 24.02 -20.91 -22.58
CA LYS A 187 23.76 -21.01 -24.03
C LYS A 187 24.61 -22.10 -24.71
N GLU A 188 25.68 -22.54 -24.05
CA GLU A 188 26.50 -23.66 -24.52
C GLU A 188 25.73 -24.96 -24.67
N LEU A 189 24.58 -25.08 -24.01
CA LEU A 189 23.63 -26.17 -24.19
C LEU A 189 23.31 -26.45 -25.67
N TYR A 190 23.39 -25.45 -26.54
CA TYR A 190 23.09 -25.59 -27.98
C TYR A 190 24.33 -25.65 -28.88
N LYS A 191 25.54 -25.75 -28.33
CA LYS A 191 26.77 -25.86 -29.11
C LYS A 191 26.99 -27.31 -29.53
N PHE A 192 26.90 -27.57 -30.83
CA PHE A 192 27.20 -28.87 -31.43
C PHE A 192 28.27 -28.72 -32.52
N HIS A 193 29.09 -29.76 -32.68
CA HIS A 193 30.03 -29.84 -33.78
C HIS A 193 29.28 -29.98 -35.11
N LYS A 194 29.49 -29.06 -36.04
CA LYS A 194 28.73 -28.91 -37.31
C LYS A 194 28.77 -30.13 -38.25
N THR A 195 29.58 -31.14 -37.95
CA THR A 195 29.83 -32.31 -38.81
C THR A 195 29.82 -33.63 -38.06
N LYS A 196 30.28 -33.67 -36.81
CA LYS A 196 30.31 -34.88 -35.98
C LYS A 196 29.03 -35.06 -35.14
N GLY A 197 28.19 -34.02 -35.03
CA GLY A 197 26.98 -34.06 -34.21
C GLY A 197 27.23 -34.16 -32.70
N THR A 198 28.49 -34.15 -32.26
CA THR A 198 28.89 -34.19 -30.85
C THR A 198 28.57 -32.86 -30.19
N HIS A 199 28.04 -32.93 -28.96
CA HIS A 199 27.80 -31.75 -28.13
C HIS A 199 29.15 -31.21 -27.62
N LEU A 200 29.31 -29.88 -27.64
CA LEU A 200 30.55 -29.19 -27.31
C LEU A 200 30.42 -28.28 -26.08
N GLY A 201 29.23 -28.23 -25.47
CA GLY A 201 28.97 -27.38 -24.32
C GLY A 201 29.38 -28.06 -23.01
N ARG A 202 29.67 -27.25 -21.98
CA ARG A 202 29.93 -27.75 -20.63
C ARG A 202 28.69 -28.24 -19.88
N VAL A 203 27.51 -27.90 -20.39
CA VAL A 203 26.21 -28.21 -19.79
C VAL A 203 25.35 -28.88 -20.85
N ASP A 204 24.87 -30.09 -20.55
CA ASP A 204 24.00 -30.84 -21.45
C ASP A 204 22.53 -30.81 -20.99
N LEU A 205 21.63 -31.31 -21.83
CA LEU A 205 20.20 -31.38 -21.53
C LEU A 205 19.91 -32.24 -20.29
N SER A 206 20.75 -33.26 -20.05
CA SER A 206 20.65 -34.11 -18.87
C SER A 206 20.92 -33.34 -17.57
N ASP A 207 21.85 -32.39 -17.58
CA ASP A 207 22.18 -31.57 -16.41
C ASP A 207 21.07 -30.57 -16.09
N ALA A 208 20.48 -29.96 -17.13
CA ALA A 208 19.29 -29.11 -16.96
C ALA A 208 18.12 -29.87 -16.33
N LYS A 209 17.91 -31.14 -16.73
CA LYS A 209 16.90 -32.03 -16.13
C LYS A 209 17.22 -32.37 -14.67
N LYS A 210 18.48 -32.65 -14.34
CA LYS A 210 18.89 -32.93 -12.96
C LYS A 210 18.62 -31.74 -12.04
N VAL A 211 18.91 -30.52 -12.48
CA VAL A 211 18.63 -29.30 -11.71
C VAL A 211 17.12 -29.14 -11.49
N LEU A 212 16.31 -29.29 -12.55
CA LEU A 212 14.86 -29.20 -12.42
C LEU A 212 14.29 -30.25 -11.45
N ASN A 213 14.76 -31.50 -11.52
CA ASN A 213 14.33 -32.56 -10.62
C ASN A 213 14.71 -32.25 -9.17
N ARG A 214 15.91 -31.71 -8.92
CA ARG A 214 16.34 -31.29 -7.58
C ARG A 214 15.47 -30.16 -7.03
N LEU A 215 15.09 -29.19 -7.87
CA LEU A 215 14.18 -28.11 -7.48
C LEU A 215 12.79 -28.65 -7.13
N ASN A 216 12.23 -29.52 -7.96
CA ASN A 216 10.93 -30.12 -7.70
C ASN A 216 10.92 -31.03 -6.46
N ALA A 217 12.03 -31.68 -6.14
CA ALA A 217 12.13 -32.55 -4.96
C ALA A 217 12.43 -31.76 -3.67
N GLY A 218 13.14 -30.63 -3.76
CA GLY A 218 13.57 -29.83 -2.60
C GLY A 218 12.60 -28.73 -2.18
N LEU A 219 11.55 -28.48 -2.95
CA LEU A 219 10.56 -27.42 -2.67
C LEU A 219 9.23 -28.02 -2.24
N ASP A 220 8.60 -27.39 -1.24
CA ASP A 220 7.24 -27.75 -0.82
C ASP A 220 6.23 -27.32 -1.90
N ALA A 221 5.61 -28.30 -2.55
CA ALA A 221 4.63 -28.10 -3.61
C ALA A 221 3.35 -27.37 -3.17
N LYS A 222 3.11 -27.22 -1.85
CA LYS A 222 2.01 -26.40 -1.32
C LYS A 222 2.35 -24.91 -1.28
N LEU A 223 3.65 -24.58 -1.24
CA LEU A 223 4.14 -23.21 -1.09
C LEU A 223 4.76 -22.66 -2.38
N PHE A 224 5.36 -23.52 -3.20
CA PHE A 224 6.13 -23.10 -4.38
C PHE A 224 5.68 -23.84 -5.64
N ASP A 225 5.43 -23.07 -6.70
CA ASP A 225 5.17 -23.57 -8.06
C ASP A 225 6.44 -23.43 -8.91
N VAL A 226 6.96 -24.53 -9.44
CA VAL A 226 8.13 -24.54 -10.31
C VAL A 226 7.67 -24.52 -11.76
N ARG A 227 7.82 -23.37 -12.43
CA ARG A 227 7.55 -23.24 -13.86
C ARG A 227 8.83 -23.40 -14.68
N ASP A 228 8.85 -24.40 -15.55
CA ASP A 228 9.99 -24.68 -16.41
C ASP A 228 9.72 -24.45 -17.90
N ASN A 229 10.80 -24.28 -18.66
CA ASN A 229 10.77 -24.17 -20.12
C ASN A 229 11.40 -25.42 -20.80
N LEU A 230 11.47 -26.56 -20.12
CA LEU A 230 12.23 -27.74 -20.53
C LEU A 230 11.73 -28.28 -21.87
N ARG A 231 10.42 -28.25 -22.13
CA ARG A 231 9.85 -28.67 -23.42
C ARG A 231 10.40 -27.84 -24.58
N LYS A 232 10.42 -26.51 -24.43
CA LYS A 232 10.96 -25.60 -25.44
C LYS A 232 12.48 -25.80 -25.60
N ILE A 233 13.20 -25.93 -24.50
CA ILE A 233 14.64 -26.15 -24.48
C ILE A 233 15.00 -27.47 -25.19
N THR A 234 14.28 -28.55 -24.90
CA THR A 234 14.46 -29.89 -25.50
C THR A 234 14.21 -29.84 -27.00
N ASN A 235 13.15 -29.16 -27.44
CA ASN A 235 12.84 -29.02 -28.87
C ASN A 235 13.94 -28.27 -29.62
N ILE A 236 14.47 -27.18 -29.06
CA ILE A 236 15.57 -26.42 -29.66
C ILE A 236 16.84 -27.27 -29.67
N TYR A 237 17.13 -27.97 -28.58
CA TYR A 237 18.28 -28.87 -28.46
C TYR A 237 18.23 -29.96 -29.53
N ALA A 238 17.09 -30.65 -29.69
CA ALA A 238 16.90 -31.69 -30.70
C ALA A 238 17.07 -31.15 -32.13
N LYS A 239 16.49 -29.98 -32.44
CA LYS A 239 16.66 -29.31 -33.75
C LYS A 239 18.12 -28.98 -34.03
N ARG A 240 18.86 -28.48 -33.04
CA ARG A 240 20.28 -28.13 -33.16
C ARG A 240 21.14 -29.37 -33.34
N LYS A 241 20.83 -30.45 -32.61
CA LYS A 241 21.48 -31.76 -32.75
C LYS A 241 21.23 -32.38 -34.12
N ASP A 242 19.99 -32.41 -34.61
CA ASP A 242 19.66 -32.95 -35.93
C ASP A 242 20.32 -32.13 -37.04
N LYS A 243 20.31 -30.79 -36.96
CA LYS A 243 21.04 -29.92 -37.92
C LYS A 243 22.55 -30.13 -37.92
N ALA A 244 23.12 -30.55 -36.79
CA ALA A 244 24.55 -30.87 -36.67
C ALA A 244 24.86 -32.32 -37.03
N SER A 245 23.84 -33.17 -37.23
CA SER A 245 24.00 -34.59 -37.56
C SER A 245 24.53 -34.77 -39.00
N PRO A 246 25.45 -35.70 -39.24
CA PRO A 246 25.91 -36.07 -40.59
C PRO A 246 24.75 -36.36 -41.56
N SER A 247 23.67 -36.98 -41.05
CA SER A 247 22.49 -37.35 -41.83
C SER A 247 21.68 -36.15 -42.34
N SER A 248 21.80 -34.98 -41.69
CA SER A 248 21.16 -33.75 -42.18
C SER A 248 21.91 -33.14 -43.37
N ALA A 249 23.25 -33.19 -43.35
CA ALA A 249 24.09 -32.74 -44.46
C ALA A 249 23.86 -33.58 -45.73
N LEU A 250 23.67 -34.90 -45.56
CA LEU A 250 23.31 -35.81 -46.66
C LEU A 250 21.90 -35.52 -47.23
N ARG A 251 20.93 -35.22 -46.37
CA ARG A 251 19.56 -34.84 -46.78
C ARG A 251 19.52 -33.50 -47.53
N ALA A 252 20.34 -32.53 -47.14
CA ALA A 252 20.45 -31.24 -47.83
C ALA A 252 21.05 -31.39 -49.24
N LYS A 253 22.10 -32.21 -49.41
CA LYS A 253 22.71 -32.49 -50.73
C LYS A 253 21.74 -33.18 -51.70
N ARG A 254 20.82 -34.04 -51.23
CA ARG A 254 19.80 -34.69 -52.07
C ARG A 254 18.72 -33.72 -52.58
N LYS A 255 18.42 -32.65 -51.83
CA LYS A 255 17.44 -31.62 -52.24
C LYS A 255 18.00 -30.61 -53.24
N ALA A 256 19.32 -30.38 -53.26
CA ALA A 256 19.98 -29.48 -54.22
C ALA A 256 20.27 -30.11 -55.60
N LYS A 257 20.02 -31.42 -55.76
CA LYS A 257 20.16 -32.17 -57.01
C LYS A 257 18.82 -32.46 -57.72
N LYS A 258 17.71 -31.96 -57.19
CA LYS A 258 16.41 -31.88 -57.85
C LYS A 258 16.19 -30.43 -58.26
#